data_AF-A0A552HH47-F1
#
_entry.id   AF-A0A552HH47-F1
#
_cell.length_a   1.000
_cell.length_b   1.000
_cell.length_c   1.000
_cell.angle_alpha   90.00
_cell.angle_beta   90.00
_cell.angle_gamma   90.00
#
_symmetry.space_group_name_H-M   'P 1'
#
loop_
_entity.id
_entity.type
_entity.pdbx_description
1 polymer ?
#
loop_
_entity_poly.entity_id
_entity_poly.type
_entity_poly.pdbx_seq_one_letter_code
_entity_poly.pdbx_strand_id
1 'polypeptide(L)'
;MKNPILAALSQKSLSVGIVASAVFFGTTSHALASVLIAGTDFSASWLNDVSAKIAGTGLISGSVDVLNVSSSTPTLAQLQAYDAVLFFSDSSFADPTTFGNVLADYVDAGGGVVQATFSFWSAFIDIGGRWRAQNYDVWQPGGQNRPGNLTLGTIYDPSNPILAGVTSFNGGSSSFYNTVGDLNPGAVAVADWSNGVPLIAVNTSTFAGKIAGLNFYPPSSDARSDFWLSSTDGALLMANSLNFVTQQVSVPEPNSFLGLFAIGTLGAASILKRQLKPSQSTEKKPTKVG
;
A
#
# COMPACT_ATOMS: atom_id res chain seq x y z
N MET A 1 -33.19 -79.12 -6.67
CA MET A 1 -32.49 -78.41 -7.77
C MET A 1 -33.16 -77.05 -7.99
N LYS A 2 -32.44 -75.96 -7.68
CA LYS A 2 -32.51 -74.57 -8.22
C LYS A 2 -31.98 -73.58 -7.15
N ASN A 3 -30.82 -72.99 -7.45
CA ASN A 3 -30.21 -71.81 -6.81
C ASN A 3 -30.98 -70.51 -7.20
N PRO A 4 -30.55 -69.28 -6.83
CA PRO A 4 -30.29 -68.68 -5.51
C PRO A 4 -30.98 -67.28 -5.41
N ILE A 5 -30.69 -66.47 -4.38
CA ILE A 5 -30.38 -65.01 -4.44
C ILE A 5 -30.53 -64.40 -3.03
N LEU A 6 -29.42 -63.89 -2.52
CA LEU A 6 -29.26 -63.17 -1.26
C LEU A 6 -29.79 -61.73 -1.45
N ALA A 7 -30.74 -61.27 -0.61
CA ALA A 7 -31.27 -59.91 -0.67
C ALA A 7 -31.07 -59.16 0.66
N ALA A 8 -30.21 -58.15 0.57
CA ALA A 8 -30.01 -56.93 1.33
C ALA A 8 -30.75 -56.69 2.67
N LEU A 9 -29.95 -56.43 3.71
CA LEU A 9 -30.33 -55.71 4.92
C LEU A 9 -30.33 -54.19 4.64
N SER A 10 -31.46 -53.53 4.86
CA SER A 10 -31.61 -52.07 4.83
C SER A 10 -31.40 -51.51 6.25
N GLN A 11 -30.28 -50.81 6.49
CA GLN A 11 -30.07 -50.00 7.68
C GLN A 11 -30.41 -48.54 7.37
N LYS A 12 -31.46 -48.02 8.04
CA LYS A 12 -31.80 -46.59 8.09
C LYS A 12 -30.78 -45.86 8.98
N SER A 13 -29.95 -45.02 8.40
CA SER A 13 -29.03 -44.13 9.10
C SER A 13 -29.76 -42.88 9.63
N LEU A 14 -29.45 -42.51 10.87
CA LEU A 14 -29.95 -41.34 11.60
C LEU A 14 -29.12 -40.12 11.16
N SER A 15 -29.77 -39.06 10.66
CA SER A 15 -29.10 -37.83 10.24
C SER A 15 -28.86 -36.93 11.45
N VAL A 16 -27.60 -36.78 11.89
CA VAL A 16 -27.19 -35.73 12.83
C VAL A 16 -26.86 -34.48 12.01
N GLY A 17 -27.67 -33.43 12.13
CA GLY A 17 -27.41 -32.13 11.52
C GLY A 17 -26.29 -31.41 12.26
N ILE A 18 -25.09 -31.38 11.68
CA ILE A 18 -24.01 -30.49 12.10
C ILE A 18 -24.36 -29.09 11.60
N VAL A 19 -24.69 -28.18 12.51
CA VAL A 19 -24.72 -26.75 12.21
C VAL A 19 -23.25 -26.30 12.14
N ALA A 20 -22.68 -26.33 10.93
CA ALA A 20 -21.40 -25.69 10.67
C ALA A 20 -21.63 -24.18 10.67
N SER A 21 -21.41 -23.53 11.82
CA SER A 21 -21.22 -22.08 11.84
C SER A 21 -19.89 -21.78 11.17
N ALA A 22 -19.94 -21.49 9.86
CA ALA A 22 -18.83 -20.90 9.15
C ALA A 22 -18.58 -19.50 9.74
N VAL A 23 -17.54 -19.39 10.58
CA VAL A 23 -16.95 -18.10 10.89
C VAL A 23 -16.27 -17.65 9.61
N PHE A 24 -16.93 -16.78 8.85
CA PHE A 24 -16.26 -16.00 7.82
C PHE A 24 -15.29 -15.06 8.54
N PHE A 25 -14.02 -15.43 8.58
CA PHE A 25 -12.97 -14.43 8.64
C PHE A 25 -13.05 -13.68 7.31
N GLY A 26 -13.77 -12.56 7.31
CA GLY A 26 -13.60 -11.57 6.27
C GLY A 26 -12.15 -11.13 6.35
N THR A 27 -11.29 -11.67 5.49
CA THR A 27 -10.08 -10.97 5.13
C THR A 27 -10.59 -9.66 4.55
N THR A 28 -10.42 -8.56 5.27
CA THR A 28 -10.48 -7.25 4.67
C THR A 28 -9.56 -7.32 3.45
N SER A 29 -10.16 -7.39 2.26
CA SER A 29 -9.41 -7.13 1.05
C SER A 29 -8.89 -5.72 1.23
N HIS A 30 -7.62 -5.58 1.62
CA HIS A 30 -6.93 -4.34 1.33
C HIS A 30 -7.16 -4.14 -0.16
N ALA A 31 -7.72 -2.99 -0.55
CA ALA A 31 -7.59 -2.58 -1.94
C ALA A 31 -6.10 -2.72 -2.25
N LEU A 32 -5.78 -3.50 -3.29
CA LEU A 32 -4.39 -3.73 -3.64
C LEU A 32 -3.73 -2.37 -3.86
N ALA A 33 -2.62 -2.11 -3.19
CA ALA A 33 -1.99 -0.79 -3.21
C ALA A 33 -1.65 -0.39 -4.65
N SER A 34 -2.29 0.65 -5.15
CA SER A 34 -2.10 1.16 -6.51
C SER A 34 -1.26 2.43 -6.46
N VAL A 35 -0.28 2.55 -7.34
CA VAL A 35 0.64 3.69 -7.39
C VAL A 35 0.63 4.34 -8.77
N LEU A 36 0.86 5.65 -8.78
CA LEU A 36 1.01 6.43 -10.00
C LEU A 36 2.47 6.84 -10.20
N ILE A 37 3.00 6.59 -11.38
CA ILE A 37 4.29 7.11 -11.84
C ILE A 37 4.02 8.30 -12.78
N ALA A 38 4.23 9.52 -12.27
CA ALA A 38 4.01 10.78 -12.96
C ALA A 38 5.34 11.38 -13.43
N GLY A 39 5.77 11.05 -14.66
CA GLY A 39 7.04 11.52 -15.21
C GLY A 39 6.84 12.53 -16.35
N THR A 40 7.78 13.46 -16.50
CA THR A 40 8.04 14.10 -17.79
C THR A 40 9.25 13.40 -18.40
N ASP A 41 9.12 12.85 -19.60
CA ASP A 41 10.21 12.20 -20.32
C ASP A 41 10.21 12.59 -21.80
N PHE A 42 11.35 12.39 -22.47
CA PHE A 42 11.45 12.57 -23.92
C PHE A 42 10.91 11.37 -24.71
N SER A 43 10.69 10.22 -24.05
CA SER A 43 10.26 8.99 -24.70
C SER A 43 9.38 8.16 -23.78
N ALA A 44 8.14 7.88 -24.20
CA ALA A 44 7.19 7.07 -23.44
C ALA A 44 7.73 5.68 -23.02
N SER A 45 8.74 5.15 -23.71
CA SER A 45 9.40 3.91 -23.31
C SER A 45 10.14 4.01 -21.97
N TRP A 46 10.60 5.20 -21.58
CA TRP A 46 11.35 5.42 -20.34
C TRP A 46 10.41 5.40 -19.13
N LEU A 47 9.26 6.08 -19.21
CA LEU A 47 8.23 5.98 -18.17
C LEU A 47 7.69 4.55 -18.01
N ASN A 48 7.51 3.82 -19.12
CA ASN A 48 7.11 2.42 -19.08
C ASN A 48 8.17 1.50 -18.46
N ASP A 49 9.46 1.79 -18.65
CA ASP A 49 10.54 1.07 -17.96
C ASP A 49 10.43 1.25 -16.45
N VAL A 50 10.20 2.47 -15.95
CA VAL A 50 10.03 2.72 -14.50
C VAL A 50 8.87 1.89 -13.94
N SER A 51 7.71 1.90 -14.60
CA SER A 51 6.55 1.09 -14.18
C SER A 51 6.89 -0.41 -14.19
N ALA A 52 7.53 -0.91 -15.25
CA ALA A 52 7.90 -2.31 -15.37
C ALA A 52 8.92 -2.75 -14.29
N LYS A 53 9.90 -1.89 -13.97
CA LYS A 53 10.87 -2.15 -12.89
C LYS A 53 10.21 -2.24 -11.53
N ILE A 54 9.34 -1.29 -11.20
CA ILE A 54 8.63 -1.27 -9.92
C ILE A 54 7.68 -2.47 -9.82
N ALA A 55 6.87 -2.73 -10.85
CA ALA A 55 5.97 -3.88 -10.88
C ALA A 55 6.72 -5.21 -10.78
N GLY A 56 7.88 -5.32 -11.43
CA GLY A 56 8.74 -6.50 -11.40
C GLY A 56 9.31 -6.85 -10.03
N THR A 57 9.30 -5.92 -9.06
CA THR A 57 9.68 -6.22 -7.67
C THR A 57 8.66 -7.10 -6.94
N GLY A 58 7.40 -7.09 -7.37
CA GLY A 58 6.29 -7.74 -6.65
C GLY A 58 5.91 -7.08 -5.33
N LEU A 59 6.46 -5.90 -5.01
CA LEU A 59 6.20 -5.19 -3.76
C LEU A 59 4.98 -4.26 -3.83
N ILE A 60 4.53 -3.90 -5.03
CA ILE A 60 3.28 -3.20 -5.26
C ILE A 60 2.20 -4.24 -5.55
N SER A 61 1.23 -4.34 -4.65
CA SER A 61 0.18 -5.36 -4.74
C SER A 61 -0.88 -5.05 -5.80
N GLY A 62 -1.08 -3.77 -6.15
CA GLY A 62 -2.07 -3.29 -7.12
C GLY A 62 -1.46 -2.88 -8.45
N SER A 63 -1.98 -1.80 -9.05
CA SER A 63 -1.47 -1.28 -10.33
C SER A 63 -0.26 -0.37 -10.15
N VAL A 64 0.62 -0.36 -11.16
CA VAL A 64 1.69 0.63 -11.31
C VAL A 64 1.40 1.41 -12.58
N ASP A 65 0.52 2.40 -12.45
CA ASP A 65 0.05 3.18 -13.59
C ASP A 65 1.00 4.31 -13.94
N VAL A 66 0.96 4.78 -15.18
CA VAL A 66 1.84 5.84 -15.69
C VAL A 66 1.02 7.02 -16.17
N LEU A 67 1.53 8.23 -15.92
CA LEU A 67 0.99 9.48 -16.48
C LEU A 67 2.13 10.36 -16.97
N ASN A 68 2.08 10.72 -18.25
CA ASN A 68 2.99 11.71 -18.78
C ASN A 68 2.50 13.12 -18.42
N VAL A 69 3.21 13.75 -17.47
CA VAL A 69 2.84 15.07 -16.94
C VAL A 69 3.45 16.25 -17.72
N SER A 70 4.06 15.99 -18.88
CA SER A 70 4.47 17.04 -19.83
C SER A 70 3.33 17.48 -20.75
N SER A 71 2.30 16.65 -20.91
CA SER A 71 1.14 16.91 -21.78
C SER A 71 -0.19 16.96 -21.04
N SER A 72 -0.19 16.65 -19.74
CA SER A 72 -1.38 16.65 -18.90
C SER A 72 -1.03 16.97 -17.44
N THR A 73 -2.01 17.40 -16.66
CA THR A 73 -1.85 17.64 -15.22
C THR A 73 -2.94 16.87 -14.48
N PRO A 74 -2.60 15.97 -13.55
CA PRO A 74 -3.59 15.22 -12.80
C PRO A 74 -4.37 16.15 -11.86
N THR A 75 -5.65 15.83 -11.67
CA THR A 75 -6.48 16.41 -10.63
C THR A 75 -6.22 15.74 -9.28
N LEU A 76 -6.57 16.42 -8.18
CA LEU A 76 -6.48 15.83 -6.84
C LEU A 76 -7.28 14.52 -6.73
N ALA A 77 -8.49 14.47 -7.29
CA ALA A 77 -9.32 13.27 -7.28
C ALA A 77 -8.66 12.09 -8.01
N GLN A 78 -7.86 12.35 -9.06
CA GLN A 78 -7.08 11.32 -9.72
C GLN A 78 -5.94 10.83 -8.84
N LEU A 79 -5.22 11.72 -8.13
CA LEU A 79 -4.16 11.29 -7.21
C LEU A 79 -4.72 10.49 -6.03
N GLN A 80 -5.89 10.87 -5.52
CA GLN A 80 -6.58 10.18 -4.41
C GLN A 80 -7.10 8.77 -4.78
N ALA A 81 -7.05 8.37 -6.05
CA ALA A 81 -7.32 7.00 -6.46
C ALA A 81 -6.11 6.06 -6.26
N TYR A 82 -4.94 6.62 -5.92
CA TYR A 82 -3.70 5.90 -5.68
C TYR A 82 -3.29 6.05 -4.21
N ASP A 83 -2.53 5.09 -3.69
CA ASP A 83 -1.99 5.13 -2.32
C ASP A 83 -0.70 5.97 -2.25
N ALA A 84 0.04 6.01 -3.35
CA ALA A 84 1.26 6.81 -3.48
C ALA A 84 1.52 7.25 -4.91
N VAL A 85 2.24 8.37 -5.04
CA VAL A 85 2.64 8.95 -6.33
C VAL A 85 4.16 9.08 -6.34
N LEU A 86 4.82 8.53 -7.36
CA LEU A 86 6.21 8.85 -7.68
C LEU A 86 6.21 9.86 -8.82
N PHE A 87 6.93 10.98 -8.68
CA PHE A 87 7.08 11.95 -9.77
C PHE A 87 8.53 12.35 -10.01
N PHE A 88 8.84 12.65 -11.26
CA PHE A 88 10.16 13.08 -11.72
C PHE A 88 10.01 13.91 -13.00
N SER A 89 11.09 14.56 -13.42
CA SER A 89 11.11 15.29 -14.69
C SER A 89 12.33 14.93 -15.54
N ASP A 90 12.31 15.35 -16.79
CA ASP A 90 13.41 15.37 -17.78
C ASP A 90 13.07 16.39 -18.89
N SER A 91 11.78 16.72 -19.03
CA SER A 91 11.25 17.86 -19.77
C SER A 91 10.35 18.72 -18.87
N SER A 92 9.81 19.85 -19.36
CA SER A 92 8.93 20.71 -18.57
C SER A 92 7.58 20.04 -18.27
N PHE A 93 7.05 20.26 -17.08
CA PHE A 93 5.66 19.92 -16.76
C PHE A 93 4.68 20.75 -17.60
N ALA A 94 3.51 20.18 -17.94
CA ALA A 94 2.46 20.89 -18.67
C ALA A 94 2.00 22.16 -17.92
N ASP A 95 1.82 22.03 -16.61
CA ASP A 95 1.56 23.13 -15.69
C ASP A 95 2.24 22.84 -14.35
N PRO A 96 3.50 23.32 -14.14
CA PRO A 96 4.25 23.03 -12.92
C PRO A 96 3.61 23.64 -11.67
N THR A 97 2.85 24.73 -11.81
CA THR A 97 2.21 25.39 -10.67
C THR A 97 0.99 24.61 -10.22
N THR A 98 0.10 24.26 -11.15
CA THR A 98 -1.09 23.47 -10.84
C THR A 98 -0.70 22.08 -10.34
N PHE A 99 0.27 21.42 -10.96
CA PHE A 99 0.71 20.11 -10.50
C PHE A 99 1.29 20.15 -9.09
N GLY A 100 2.15 21.14 -8.78
CA GLY A 100 2.70 21.32 -7.44
C GLY A 100 1.66 21.67 -6.39
N ASN A 101 0.58 22.37 -6.75
CA ASN A 101 -0.55 22.61 -5.86
C ASN A 101 -1.33 21.31 -5.58
N VAL A 102 -1.60 20.50 -6.60
CA VAL A 102 -2.32 19.23 -6.47
C VAL A 102 -1.53 18.22 -5.62
N LEU A 103 -0.21 18.14 -5.80
CA LEU A 103 0.65 17.28 -4.97
C LEU A 103 0.65 17.73 -3.50
N ALA A 104 0.70 19.04 -3.23
CA ALA A 104 0.61 19.58 -1.88
C ALA A 104 -0.74 19.23 -1.23
N ASP A 105 -1.86 19.44 -1.94
CA ASP A 105 -3.20 19.07 -1.45
C ASP A 105 -3.32 17.56 -1.18
N TYR A 106 -2.69 16.73 -2.03
CA TYR A 106 -2.67 15.28 -1.88
C TYR A 106 -1.91 14.85 -0.62
N VAL A 107 -0.73 15.43 -0.37
CA VAL A 107 0.04 15.20 0.86
C VAL A 107 -0.69 15.71 2.10
N ASP A 108 -1.33 16.87 2.02
CA ASP A 108 -2.12 17.44 3.12
C ASP A 108 -3.34 16.56 3.46
N ALA A 109 -3.88 15.83 2.48
CA ALA A 109 -4.92 14.85 2.66
C ALA A 109 -4.41 13.48 3.17
N GLY A 110 -3.11 13.34 3.45
CA GLY A 110 -2.49 12.13 3.97
C GLY A 110 -1.83 11.23 2.92
N GLY A 111 -1.86 11.62 1.64
CA GLY A 111 -1.27 10.88 0.52
C GLY A 111 0.26 10.81 0.58
N GLY A 112 0.84 9.70 0.13
CA GLY A 112 2.28 9.50 0.08
C GLY A 112 2.90 9.95 -1.25
N VAL A 113 4.01 10.70 -1.21
CA VAL A 113 4.69 11.15 -2.44
C VAL A 113 6.18 10.80 -2.42
N VAL A 114 6.66 10.26 -3.55
CA VAL A 114 8.09 10.08 -3.83
C VAL A 114 8.49 11.07 -4.92
N GLN A 115 9.44 11.95 -4.63
CA GLN A 115 10.02 12.86 -5.61
C GLN A 115 11.37 12.31 -6.08
N ALA A 116 11.67 12.40 -7.37
CA ALA A 116 12.96 11.94 -7.91
C ALA A 116 13.65 12.95 -8.84
N THR A 117 14.86 12.61 -9.28
CA THR A 117 15.81 13.49 -9.98
C THR A 117 15.21 14.29 -11.13
N PHE A 118 15.87 15.42 -11.36
CA PHE A 118 15.56 16.57 -12.20
C PHE A 118 14.40 17.42 -11.70
N SER A 119 13.41 16.85 -11.02
CA SER A 119 12.34 17.66 -10.41
C SER A 119 12.85 18.51 -9.22
N PHE A 120 13.99 18.13 -8.64
CA PHE A 120 14.73 18.92 -7.64
C PHE A 120 15.57 20.05 -8.25
N TRP A 121 15.57 20.22 -9.58
CA TRP A 121 16.27 21.35 -10.17
C TRP A 121 15.59 22.65 -9.70
N SER A 122 16.35 23.72 -9.63
CA SER A 122 15.86 25.08 -9.37
C SER A 122 15.68 25.90 -10.66
N ALA A 123 15.68 25.25 -11.84
CA ALA A 123 15.49 25.92 -13.13
C ALA A 123 14.87 25.01 -14.21
N PHE A 124 13.99 25.59 -15.03
CA PHE A 124 13.43 25.07 -16.31
C PHE A 124 12.48 23.85 -16.25
N ILE A 125 12.82 22.81 -15.50
CA ILE A 125 12.05 21.54 -15.41
C ILE A 125 11.71 21.20 -13.96
N ASP A 126 11.63 22.24 -13.14
CA ASP A 126 11.29 22.18 -11.73
C ASP A 126 9.78 22.13 -11.50
N ILE A 127 9.39 21.50 -10.40
CA ILE A 127 8.02 21.56 -9.91
C ILE A 127 7.77 22.91 -9.24
N GLY A 128 6.59 23.49 -9.45
CA GLY A 128 6.23 24.82 -8.95
C GLY A 128 5.20 24.80 -7.84
N GLY A 129 4.45 25.90 -7.72
CA GLY A 129 3.29 26.00 -6.84
C GLY A 129 3.61 25.84 -5.35
N ARG A 130 2.62 25.36 -4.59
CA ARG A 130 2.73 25.13 -3.15
C ARG A 130 3.84 24.15 -2.80
N TRP A 131 4.05 23.10 -3.62
CA TRP A 131 5.11 22.12 -3.40
C TRP A 131 6.45 22.79 -3.11
N ARG A 132 6.86 23.70 -4.01
CA ARG A 132 8.10 24.45 -3.90
C ARG A 132 8.02 25.59 -2.89
N ALA A 133 6.92 26.36 -2.88
CA ALA A 133 6.78 27.53 -2.02
C ALA A 133 6.68 27.21 -0.51
N GLN A 134 6.26 25.99 -0.16
CA GLN A 134 6.01 25.57 1.22
C GLN A 134 6.95 24.44 1.67
N ASN A 135 8.03 24.18 0.93
CA ASN A 135 9.08 23.21 1.28
C ASN A 135 8.57 21.76 1.43
N TYR A 136 7.73 21.28 0.49
CA TYR A 136 7.37 19.85 0.42
C TYR A 136 8.54 18.99 -0.08
N ASP A 137 9.47 19.55 -0.87
CA ASP A 137 10.75 18.89 -1.18
C ASP A 137 11.43 18.44 0.14
N VAL A 138 12.11 17.29 0.17
CA VAL A 138 12.83 16.84 1.39
C VAL A 138 14.13 17.62 1.64
N TRP A 139 14.64 18.32 0.63
CA TRP A 139 15.82 19.18 0.67
C TRP A 139 15.61 20.43 -0.18
N GLN A 140 16.45 21.42 0.03
CA GLN A 140 16.50 22.59 -0.83
C GLN A 140 16.89 22.17 -2.25
N PRO A 141 16.14 22.58 -3.28
CA PRO A 141 16.44 22.26 -4.66
C PRO A 141 17.77 22.89 -5.09
N GLY A 142 18.40 22.31 -6.10
CA GLY A 142 19.73 22.76 -6.55
C GLY A 142 19.98 22.49 -8.02
N GLY A 143 21.24 22.45 -8.43
CA GLY A 143 21.64 22.13 -9.81
C GLY A 143 21.46 20.66 -10.19
N GLN A 144 22.02 20.27 -11.33
CA GLN A 144 22.08 18.88 -11.80
C GLN A 144 23.51 18.51 -12.21
N ASN A 145 23.86 17.22 -12.10
CA ASN A 145 25.17 16.70 -12.48
C ASN A 145 25.07 15.23 -12.94
N ARG A 146 26.13 14.77 -13.61
CA ARG A 146 26.27 13.40 -14.15
C ARG A 146 27.74 12.93 -14.13
N PRO A 147 28.34 12.75 -12.95
CA PRO A 147 29.76 12.40 -12.84
C PRO A 147 30.07 10.96 -13.31
N GLY A 148 29.05 10.13 -13.48
CA GLY A 148 29.17 8.72 -13.84
C GLY A 148 29.59 7.83 -12.66
N ASN A 149 29.12 6.59 -12.72
CA ASN A 149 29.47 5.47 -11.84
C ASN A 149 29.36 5.75 -10.33
N LEU A 150 28.40 6.58 -9.91
CA LEU A 150 28.08 6.72 -8.49
C LEU A 150 27.40 5.45 -7.99
N THR A 151 27.65 5.11 -6.74
CA THR A 151 27.05 3.95 -6.07
C THR A 151 26.40 4.38 -4.76
N LEU A 152 25.62 3.50 -4.13
CA LEU A 152 25.19 3.69 -2.74
C LEU A 152 26.43 3.93 -1.86
N GLY A 153 26.42 5.03 -1.12
CA GLY A 153 27.49 5.49 -0.25
C GLY A 153 27.15 5.29 1.23
N THR A 154 27.35 6.33 2.03
CA THR A 154 27.07 6.28 3.47
C THR A 154 25.57 6.03 3.71
N ILE A 155 25.26 5.11 4.62
CA ILE A 155 23.91 4.84 5.11
C ILE A 155 23.79 5.38 6.54
N TYR A 156 22.86 6.31 6.76
CA TYR A 156 22.63 6.94 8.05
C TYR A 156 21.57 6.21 8.88
N ASP A 157 20.53 5.69 8.21
CA ASP A 157 19.46 4.90 8.83
C ASP A 157 19.32 3.55 8.13
N PRO A 158 20.11 2.53 8.54
CA PRO A 158 20.05 1.19 7.94
C PRO A 158 18.75 0.45 8.27
N SER A 159 17.97 0.93 9.24
CA SER A 159 16.67 0.35 9.60
C SER A 159 15.52 0.90 8.77
N ASN A 160 15.78 1.92 7.94
CA ASN A 160 14.77 2.54 7.12
C ASN A 160 14.17 1.53 6.12
N PRO A 161 12.84 1.38 6.04
CA PRO A 161 12.20 0.43 5.12
C PRO A 161 12.57 0.66 3.65
N ILE A 162 12.98 1.87 3.26
CA ILE A 162 13.46 2.17 1.90
C ILE A 162 14.65 1.28 1.50
N LEU A 163 15.50 0.92 2.47
CA LEU A 163 16.70 0.11 2.26
C LEU A 163 16.46 -1.40 2.43
N ALA A 164 15.22 -1.84 2.67
CA ALA A 164 14.92 -3.26 2.86
C ALA A 164 15.30 -4.09 1.62
N GLY A 165 16.24 -5.02 1.79
CA GLY A 165 16.72 -5.89 0.72
C GLY A 165 17.66 -5.21 -0.30
N VAL A 166 17.96 -3.92 -0.13
CA VAL A 166 18.90 -3.20 -0.99
C VAL A 166 20.33 -3.58 -0.60
N THR A 167 21.04 -4.22 -1.50
CA THR A 167 22.43 -4.67 -1.32
C THR A 167 23.42 -3.85 -2.14
N SER A 168 22.98 -3.32 -3.29
CA SER A 168 23.81 -2.51 -4.18
C SER A 168 22.98 -1.57 -5.02
N PHE A 169 23.53 -0.41 -5.33
CA PHE A 169 22.95 0.51 -6.31
C PHE A 169 24.08 1.20 -7.08
N ASN A 170 23.93 1.29 -8.40
CA ASN A 170 24.89 1.96 -9.28
C ASN A 170 24.12 2.83 -10.30
N GLY A 171 24.42 4.13 -10.31
CA GLY A 171 23.77 5.13 -11.16
C GLY A 171 24.14 5.08 -12.65
N GLY A 172 25.00 4.14 -13.06
CA GLY A 172 25.42 3.96 -14.45
C GLY A 172 26.44 4.99 -14.91
N SER A 173 26.83 4.93 -16.18
CA SER A 173 27.92 5.76 -16.72
C SER A 173 27.58 7.25 -16.78
N SER A 174 26.31 7.64 -16.70
CA SER A 174 25.90 9.03 -16.48
C SER A 174 25.67 9.35 -14.99
N SER A 175 25.00 8.49 -14.21
CA SER A 175 24.69 8.76 -12.79
C SER A 175 24.06 10.15 -12.57
N PHE A 176 22.91 10.38 -13.22
CA PHE A 176 22.19 11.65 -13.11
C PHE A 176 21.64 11.85 -11.68
N TYR A 177 21.98 13.00 -11.09
CA TYR A 177 21.47 13.44 -9.79
C TYR A 177 21.40 14.98 -9.72
N ASN A 178 20.72 15.52 -8.71
CA ASN A 178 20.68 16.94 -8.40
C ASN A 178 21.69 17.32 -7.30
N THR A 179 22.42 18.42 -7.48
CA THR A 179 23.29 18.99 -6.44
C THR A 179 22.45 19.78 -5.44
N VAL A 180 21.65 19.06 -4.67
CA VAL A 180 20.68 19.57 -3.69
C VAL A 180 21.38 20.26 -2.52
N GLY A 181 20.66 21.17 -1.87
CA GLY A 181 21.13 21.88 -0.66
C GLY A 181 20.77 21.15 0.63
N ASP A 182 20.67 21.92 1.71
CA ASP A 182 20.34 21.39 3.04
C ASP A 182 18.96 20.73 3.08
N LEU A 183 18.79 19.78 4.00
CA LEU A 183 17.48 19.18 4.29
C LEU A 183 16.48 20.24 4.73
N ASN A 184 15.23 20.09 4.27
CA ASN A 184 14.14 20.93 4.74
C ASN A 184 13.75 20.58 6.18
N PRO A 185 13.15 21.51 6.94
CA PRO A 185 12.71 21.24 8.30
C PRO A 185 11.84 19.97 8.38
N GLY A 186 12.16 19.10 9.35
CA GLY A 186 11.48 17.82 9.57
C GLY A 186 11.88 16.68 8.62
N ALA A 187 12.70 16.96 7.61
CA ALA A 187 13.31 15.92 6.77
C ALA A 187 14.55 15.30 7.44
N VAL A 188 14.79 14.03 7.15
CA VAL A 188 15.88 13.22 7.69
C VAL A 188 16.60 12.49 6.55
N ALA A 189 17.93 12.60 6.51
CA ALA A 189 18.75 11.85 5.57
C ALA A 189 18.76 10.34 5.90
N VAL A 190 18.66 9.51 4.88
CA VAL A 190 18.68 8.05 5.00
C VAL A 190 19.98 7.48 4.42
N ALA A 191 20.39 7.96 3.24
CA ALA A 191 21.63 7.54 2.60
C ALA A 191 22.16 8.59 1.61
N ASP A 192 23.46 8.51 1.35
CA ASP A 192 24.17 9.31 0.36
C ASP A 192 24.62 8.45 -0.83
N TRP A 193 24.93 9.14 -1.93
CA TRP A 193 25.79 8.64 -2.98
C TRP A 193 27.22 8.45 -2.47
N SER A 194 28.03 7.65 -3.18
CA SER A 194 29.44 7.39 -2.85
C SER A 194 30.35 8.63 -2.86
N ASN A 195 29.87 9.75 -3.42
CA ASN A 195 30.56 11.05 -3.39
C ASN A 195 30.08 11.97 -2.24
N GLY A 196 29.22 11.49 -1.33
CA GLY A 196 28.72 12.25 -0.18
C GLY A 196 27.58 13.22 -0.50
N VAL A 197 27.01 13.17 -1.71
CA VAL A 197 25.77 13.91 -2.02
C VAL A 197 24.56 13.10 -1.53
N PRO A 198 23.51 13.74 -0.97
CA PRO A 198 22.28 13.05 -0.59
C PRO A 198 21.69 12.20 -1.72
N LEU A 199 21.38 10.94 -1.41
CA LEU A 199 20.68 10.01 -2.30
C LEU A 199 19.23 9.80 -1.85
N ILE A 200 19.00 9.63 -0.55
CA ILE A 200 17.69 9.33 0.03
C ILE A 200 17.47 10.20 1.26
N ALA A 201 16.32 10.86 1.31
CA ALA A 201 15.80 11.48 2.53
C ALA A 201 14.29 11.34 2.61
N VAL A 202 13.76 11.51 3.81
CA VAL A 202 12.32 11.35 4.10
C VAL A 202 11.82 12.49 4.96
N ASN A 203 10.55 12.88 4.79
CA ASN A 203 9.83 13.75 5.71
C ASN A 203 8.54 13.04 6.12
N THR A 204 8.46 12.67 7.41
CA THR A 204 7.34 11.90 7.98
C THR A 204 6.61 12.63 9.10
N SER A 205 7.05 13.86 9.44
CA SER A 205 6.60 14.57 10.64
C SER A 205 6.05 15.96 10.36
N THR A 206 6.32 16.54 9.19
CA THR A 206 5.92 17.92 8.87
C THR A 206 4.50 18.00 8.32
N PHE A 207 4.10 17.02 7.51
CA PHE A 207 2.82 17.01 6.81
C PHE A 207 1.96 15.81 7.24
N ALA A 208 0.69 15.83 6.85
CA ALA A 208 -0.21 14.71 7.13
C ALA A 208 0.24 13.43 6.40
N GLY A 209 0.66 13.57 5.14
CA GLY A 209 1.27 12.53 4.33
C GLY A 209 2.80 12.45 4.50
N LYS A 210 3.38 11.35 4.03
CA LYS A 210 4.83 11.13 4.03
C LYS A 210 5.43 11.49 2.68
N ILE A 211 6.65 11.99 2.70
CA ILE A 211 7.41 12.32 1.49
C ILE A 211 8.76 11.60 1.53
N ALA A 212 9.18 11.03 0.40
CA ALA A 212 10.52 10.52 0.19
C ALA A 212 11.17 11.21 -1.02
N GLY A 213 12.46 11.52 -0.92
CA GLY A 213 13.26 11.99 -2.04
C GLY A 213 14.24 10.92 -2.49
N LEU A 214 14.31 10.68 -3.80
CA LEU A 214 15.26 9.78 -4.46
C LEU A 214 16.10 10.56 -5.47
N ASN A 215 17.35 10.85 -5.12
CA ASN A 215 18.22 11.67 -5.95
C ASN A 215 18.94 10.86 -7.05
N PHE A 216 18.19 10.04 -7.79
CA PHE A 216 18.62 9.41 -9.04
C PHE A 216 17.51 9.45 -10.09
N TYR A 217 17.88 9.44 -11.38
CA TYR A 217 16.90 9.47 -12.47
C TYR A 217 16.21 8.09 -12.62
N PRO A 218 14.87 7.99 -12.51
CA PRO A 218 14.18 6.69 -12.39
C PRO A 218 14.32 5.69 -13.54
N PRO A 219 14.35 6.07 -14.84
CA PRO A 219 14.54 5.11 -15.92
C PRO A 219 15.88 4.38 -15.84
N SER A 220 15.91 3.09 -16.17
CA SER A 220 17.06 2.20 -15.99
C SER A 220 17.91 2.02 -17.24
N SER A 221 19.02 1.30 -17.09
CA SER A 221 19.91 0.94 -18.20
C SER A 221 19.25 0.10 -19.30
N ASP A 222 18.09 -0.51 -19.03
CA ASP A 222 17.30 -1.25 -20.03
C ASP A 222 16.55 -0.30 -20.96
N ALA A 223 16.21 0.91 -20.49
CA ALA A 223 15.64 1.98 -21.29
C ALA A 223 16.73 2.77 -22.06
N ARG A 224 17.86 3.04 -21.40
CA ARG A 224 19.02 3.69 -22.01
C ARG A 224 20.30 3.36 -21.24
N SER A 225 21.31 2.86 -21.95
CA SER A 225 22.48 2.18 -21.36
C SER A 225 23.33 2.98 -20.36
N ASP A 226 23.22 4.32 -20.33
CA ASP A 226 23.97 5.18 -19.40
C ASP A 226 23.25 5.50 -18.09
N PHE A 227 21.98 5.10 -17.96
CA PHE A 227 21.21 5.20 -16.71
C PHE A 227 21.61 4.12 -15.68
N TRP A 228 20.96 4.13 -14.51
CA TRP A 228 21.29 3.21 -13.42
C TRP A 228 21.22 1.75 -13.86
N LEU A 229 22.16 0.95 -13.38
CA LEU A 229 22.33 -0.43 -13.83
C LEU A 229 21.16 -1.30 -13.37
N SER A 230 20.38 -1.81 -14.32
CA SER A 230 19.19 -2.65 -14.08
C SER A 230 19.49 -3.95 -13.34
N SER A 231 20.77 -4.35 -13.28
CA SER A 231 21.29 -5.46 -12.47
C SER A 231 21.51 -5.13 -10.99
N THR A 232 21.23 -3.89 -10.57
CA THR A 232 21.32 -3.42 -9.17
C THR A 232 19.94 -3.04 -8.63
N ASP A 233 19.87 -2.65 -7.35
CA ASP A 233 18.61 -2.60 -6.59
C ASP A 233 17.82 -1.27 -6.74
N GLY A 234 17.99 -0.55 -7.87
CA GLY A 234 17.26 0.70 -8.14
C GLY A 234 15.74 0.51 -8.16
N ALA A 235 15.26 -0.62 -8.66
CA ALA A 235 13.85 -0.99 -8.63
C ALA A 235 13.32 -1.16 -7.19
N LEU A 236 14.10 -1.79 -6.31
CA LEU A 236 13.75 -1.96 -4.89
C LEU A 236 13.72 -0.62 -4.17
N LEU A 237 14.68 0.28 -4.43
CA LEU A 237 14.66 1.63 -3.87
C LEU A 237 13.37 2.39 -4.19
N MET A 238 12.91 2.35 -5.45
CA MET A 238 11.65 2.99 -5.84
C MET A 238 10.43 2.33 -5.22
N ALA A 239 10.33 1.01 -5.28
CA ALA A 239 9.19 0.27 -4.76
C ALA A 239 9.09 0.34 -3.22
N ASN A 240 10.21 0.24 -2.51
CA ASN A 240 10.26 0.42 -1.07
C ASN A 240 9.91 1.86 -0.67
N SER A 241 10.34 2.87 -1.44
CA SER A 241 9.98 4.27 -1.19
C SER A 241 8.47 4.50 -1.33
N LEU A 242 7.86 3.95 -2.38
CA LEU A 242 6.41 3.99 -2.55
C LEU A 242 5.70 3.32 -1.35
N ASN A 243 6.09 2.11 -0.97
CA ASN A 243 5.53 1.42 0.20
C ASN A 243 5.81 2.11 1.53
N PHE A 244 6.91 2.85 1.65
CA PHE A 244 7.24 3.60 2.85
C PHE A 244 6.32 4.81 3.02
N VAL A 245 6.02 5.52 1.92
CA VAL A 245 5.18 6.72 1.94
C VAL A 245 3.70 6.40 1.98
N THR A 246 3.27 5.21 1.56
CA THR A 246 1.88 4.79 1.77
C THR A 246 1.56 4.77 3.26
N GLN A 247 0.48 5.44 3.65
CA GLN A 247 -0.09 5.22 4.97
C GLN A 247 -0.79 3.87 4.94
N GLN A 248 -0.26 2.89 5.67
CA GLN A 248 -1.06 1.76 6.10
C GLN A 248 -2.17 2.36 6.98
N VAL A 249 -3.36 2.59 6.41
CA VAL A 249 -4.54 2.90 7.21
C VAL A 249 -4.78 1.68 8.07
N SER A 250 -4.25 1.67 9.28
CA SER A 250 -4.68 0.74 10.31
C SER A 250 -6.13 1.08 10.59
N VAL A 251 -7.05 0.32 9.98
CA VAL A 251 -8.43 0.32 10.44
C VAL A 251 -8.36 -0.14 11.90
N PRO A 252 -8.80 0.67 12.88
CA PRO A 252 -8.90 0.19 14.25
C PRO A 252 -9.81 -1.03 14.20
N GLU A 253 -9.26 -2.22 14.51
CA GLU A 253 -10.06 -3.40 14.78
C GLU A 253 -11.23 -2.98 15.68
N PRO A 254 -12.51 -3.21 15.29
CA PRO A 254 -13.61 -2.93 16.18
C PRO A 254 -13.37 -3.75 17.45
N ASN A 255 -13.03 -3.03 18.51
CA ASN A 255 -12.68 -3.47 19.85
C ASN A 255 -13.23 -4.88 20.13
N SER A 256 -12.44 -5.94 19.89
CA SER A 256 -12.81 -7.32 20.23
C SER A 256 -12.74 -7.57 21.76
N PHE A 257 -13.06 -6.54 22.55
CA PHE A 257 -13.07 -6.53 24.01
C PHE A 257 -14.49 -6.42 24.59
N LEU A 258 -15.49 -7.00 23.92
CA LEU A 258 -16.82 -7.21 24.51
C LEU A 258 -17.08 -8.71 24.73
N GLY A 259 -16.68 -9.18 25.90
CA GLY A 259 -17.55 -10.00 26.76
C GLY A 259 -17.44 -11.53 26.67
N LEU A 260 -16.36 -12.13 27.17
CA LEU A 260 -16.35 -13.56 27.58
C LEU A 260 -16.77 -13.79 29.06
N PHE A 261 -17.33 -12.81 29.77
CA PHE A 261 -17.75 -13.02 31.16
C PHE A 261 -19.14 -12.45 31.43
N ALA A 262 -20.18 -13.28 31.31
CA ALA A 262 -21.37 -13.28 32.17
C ALA A 262 -22.34 -14.42 31.77
N ILE A 263 -22.07 -15.66 32.17
CA ILE A 263 -23.15 -16.55 32.62
C ILE A 263 -22.92 -16.77 34.10
N GLY A 264 -23.24 -15.72 34.85
CA GLY A 264 -23.40 -15.81 36.30
C GLY A 264 -24.58 -16.73 36.60
N THR A 265 -24.32 -17.68 37.48
CA THR A 265 -25.32 -18.43 38.22
C THR A 265 -26.28 -17.47 38.93
N LEU A 266 -27.56 -17.46 38.55
CA LEU A 266 -28.63 -17.05 39.46
C LEU A 266 -29.90 -17.87 39.14
N GLY A 267 -30.16 -18.85 40.00
CA GLY A 267 -31.40 -19.60 39.99
C GLY A 267 -32.52 -18.82 40.68
N ALA A 268 -33.76 -19.08 40.28
CA ALA A 268 -34.92 -19.23 41.15
C ALA A 268 -36.18 -19.50 40.31
N ALA A 269 -36.81 -20.64 40.60
CA ALA A 269 -38.24 -20.92 40.53
C ALA A 269 -39.15 -20.04 39.64
N SER A 270 -39.74 -20.67 38.62
CA SER A 270 -41.18 -20.51 38.37
C SER A 270 -41.76 -21.78 37.75
N ILE A 271 -42.50 -22.49 38.59
CA ILE A 271 -43.35 -23.63 38.30
C ILE A 271 -44.47 -23.14 37.38
N LEU A 272 -44.44 -23.47 36.08
CA LEU A 272 -45.64 -23.34 35.24
C LEU A 272 -46.40 -24.67 35.24
N LYS A 273 -47.45 -24.71 36.08
CA LYS A 273 -48.47 -25.77 36.10
C LYS A 273 -49.10 -25.91 34.71
N ARG A 274 -48.74 -26.95 33.95
CA ARG A 274 -49.57 -27.43 32.85
C ARG A 274 -50.43 -28.59 33.37
N GLN A 275 -51.56 -28.23 33.98
CA GLN A 275 -52.63 -29.16 34.32
C GLN A 275 -53.26 -29.66 33.01
N LEU A 276 -52.79 -30.81 32.53
CA LEU A 276 -53.47 -31.57 31.49
C LEU A 276 -54.71 -32.23 32.13
N LYS A 277 -55.87 -31.64 31.84
CA LYS A 277 -57.19 -32.18 32.18
C LYS A 277 -57.35 -33.57 31.55
N PRO A 278 -57.59 -34.65 32.32
CA PRO A 278 -57.94 -35.94 31.74
C PRO A 278 -59.35 -35.90 31.17
N SER A 279 -59.50 -36.35 29.93
CA SER A 279 -60.79 -36.59 29.27
C SER A 279 -61.53 -37.70 30.03
N GLN A 280 -62.71 -37.40 30.58
CA GLN A 280 -63.62 -38.42 31.10
C GLN A 280 -64.26 -39.16 29.93
N SER A 281 -64.06 -40.47 29.85
CA SER A 281 -64.99 -41.39 29.19
C SER A 281 -65.75 -42.14 30.28
N THR A 282 -67.07 -41.96 30.28
CA THR A 282 -68.01 -42.60 31.19
C THR A 282 -68.26 -44.02 30.70
N GLU A 283 -68.04 -45.04 31.54
CA GLU A 283 -68.73 -46.31 31.35
C GLU A 283 -69.26 -46.84 32.68
N LYS A 284 -70.59 -46.75 32.80
CA LYS A 284 -71.45 -47.42 33.76
C LYS A 284 -71.17 -48.92 33.75
N LYS A 285 -71.31 -49.59 34.90
CA LYS A 285 -72.20 -50.76 35.03
C LYS A 285 -72.41 -51.20 36.49
N PRO A 286 -73.45 -52.00 36.77
CA PRO A 286 -74.31 -51.89 37.95
C PRO A 286 -73.80 -52.85 39.05
N THR A 287 -74.45 -53.04 40.19
CA THR A 287 -75.54 -54.02 40.35
C THR A 287 -75.73 -54.27 41.86
N LYS A 288 -77.00 -54.38 42.30
CA LYS A 288 -77.51 -55.28 43.37
C LYS A 288 -77.04 -54.98 44.82
N VAL A 289 -77.79 -55.19 45.90
CA VAL A 289 -79.08 -55.87 46.21
C VAL A 289 -79.65 -55.15 47.45
N GLY A 290 -80.96 -55.00 47.54
CA GLY A 290 -81.67 -54.51 48.74
C GLY A 290 -82.97 -53.86 48.35
#